data_AF-A0A971G5Y7-F1
#
_entry.id   AF-A0A971G5Y7-F1
#
_cell.length_a   1.000
_cell.length_b   1.000
_cell.length_c   1.000
_cell.angle_alpha   90.00
_cell.angle_beta   90.00
_cell.angle_gamma   90.00
#
_symmetry.space_group_name_H-M   'P 1'
#
loop_
_entity.id
_entity.type
_entity.pdbx_description
1 polymer ?
#
loop_
_entity_poly.entity_id
_entity_poly.type
_entity_poly.pdbx_seq_one_letter_code
_entity_poly.pdbx_strand_id
1 'polypeptide(L)'
;MSKQQAVSVLAPTYQNPSMPLYLALENGQRVNVAHCTANLRGNQGISIHIDVADPALCAANRAALTPAVMGFIGGVLDQAEANGVPVKGIAGE
;
A
#
# COMPACT_ATOMS: atom_id res chain seq x y z
N MET A 1 16.85 44.51 -1.62
CA MET A 1 15.82 43.73 -2.32
C MET A 1 15.89 42.30 -1.78
N SER A 2 15.04 41.95 -0.82
CA SER A 2 15.04 40.63 -0.18
C SER A 2 14.06 39.73 -0.92
N LYS A 3 14.54 38.65 -1.56
CA LYS A 3 13.70 37.64 -2.19
C LYS A 3 13.13 36.77 -1.08
N GLN A 4 11.88 37.01 -0.69
CA GLN A 4 11.11 36.05 0.12
C GLN A 4 10.92 34.79 -0.73
N GLN A 5 11.74 33.79 -0.43
CA GLN A 5 11.61 32.45 -0.97
C GLN A 5 10.30 31.87 -0.40
N ALA A 6 9.29 31.74 -1.26
CA ALA A 6 8.04 31.10 -0.91
C ALA A 6 8.35 29.65 -0.55
N VAL A 7 8.36 29.34 0.74
CA VAL A 7 8.34 27.96 1.22
C VAL A 7 6.95 27.45 0.89
N SER A 8 6.83 26.75 -0.25
CA SER A 8 5.63 25.99 -0.56
C SER A 8 5.52 24.90 0.51
N VAL A 9 4.75 25.18 1.56
CA VAL A 9 4.34 24.16 2.52
C VAL A 9 3.42 23.23 1.74
N LEU A 10 3.98 22.18 1.15
CA LEU A 10 3.20 21.07 0.62
C LEU A 10 2.30 20.61 1.76
N ALA A 11 0.98 20.81 1.60
CA ALA A 11 0.01 20.30 2.55
C ALA A 11 0.31 18.79 2.73
N PRO A 12 0.30 18.26 3.96
CA PRO A 12 0.62 16.86 4.15
C PRO A 12 -0.42 16.04 3.40
N THR A 13 0.00 15.42 2.30
CA THR A 13 -0.82 14.49 1.54
C THR A 13 -1.03 13.28 2.43
N TYR A 14 -2.28 13.06 2.84
CA TYR A 14 -2.74 11.88 3.55
C TYR A 14 -3.65 11.10 2.61
N GLN A 15 -3.13 10.02 2.04
CA GLN A 15 -3.90 9.07 1.25
C GLN A 15 -3.83 7.71 1.96
N ASN A 16 -4.99 7.07 2.12
CA ASN A 16 -5.11 5.80 2.81
C ASN A 16 -5.77 4.73 1.91
N PRO A 17 -5.12 4.31 0.82
CA PRO A 17 -5.67 3.28 -0.05
C PRO A 17 -5.81 1.96 0.73
N SER A 18 -6.92 1.26 0.48
CA SER A 18 -7.21 -0.02 1.12
C SER A 18 -7.82 -0.99 0.11
N MET A 19 -7.51 -2.27 0.28
CA MET A 19 -7.99 -3.32 -0.61
C MET A 19 -8.19 -4.63 0.17
N PRO A 20 -9.43 -5.13 0.30
CA PRO A 20 -9.66 -6.47 0.82
C PRO A 20 -9.24 -7.54 -0.20
N LEU A 21 -8.66 -8.63 0.28
CA LEU A 21 -8.27 -9.79 -0.50
C LEU A 21 -9.25 -10.92 -0.26
N TYR A 22 -9.88 -11.38 -1.34
CA TYR A 22 -10.83 -12.49 -1.31
C TYR A 22 -10.28 -13.70 -2.05
N LEU A 23 -10.51 -14.88 -1.48
CA LEU A 23 -10.32 -16.15 -2.15
C LEU A 23 -11.68 -16.72 -2.54
N ALA A 24 -11.81 -17.18 -3.78
CA ALA A 24 -12.95 -18.00 -4.20
C ALA A 24 -12.64 -19.47 -3.88
N LEU A 25 -13.46 -20.08 -3.03
CA LEU A 25 -13.39 -21.49 -2.71
C LEU A 25 -14.13 -22.32 -3.76
N GLU A 26 -13.79 -23.60 -3.86
CA GLU A 26 -14.40 -24.55 -4.81
C GLU A 26 -15.92 -24.70 -4.61
N ASN A 27 -16.41 -24.47 -3.39
CA ASN A 27 -17.83 -24.47 -3.06
C ASN A 27 -18.57 -23.18 -3.49
N GLY A 28 -17.90 -22.28 -4.22
CA GLY A 28 -18.45 -21.01 -4.70
C GLY A 28 -18.46 -19.87 -3.67
N GLN A 29 -18.02 -20.12 -2.43
CA GLN A 29 -17.94 -19.07 -1.41
C GLN A 29 -16.73 -18.17 -1.65
N ARG A 30 -16.90 -16.87 -1.35
CA ARG A 30 -15.81 -15.91 -1.31
C ARG A 30 -15.46 -15.62 0.14
N VAL A 31 -14.22 -15.89 0.52
CA VAL A 31 -13.71 -15.66 1.89
C VAL A 31 -12.72 -14.51 1.87
N ASN A 32 -12.90 -13.54 2.76
CA ASN A 32 -11.90 -12.52 3.00
C ASN A 32 -10.73 -13.15 3.76
N VAL A 33 -9.53 -13.13 3.18
CA VAL A 33 -8.34 -13.77 3.76
C VAL A 33 -7.33 -12.76 4.30
N ALA A 34 -7.35 -11.53 3.78
CA ALA A 34 -6.47 -10.46 4.24
C ALA A 34 -6.99 -9.09 3.81
N HIS A 35 -6.52 -8.04 4.47
CA HIS A 35 -6.81 -6.66 4.13
C HIS A 35 -5.50 -5.89 3.97
N CYS A 36 -5.23 -5.40 2.76
CA CYS A 36 -4.11 -4.51 2.51
C CYS A 36 -4.51 -3.07 2.77
N THR A 37 -3.73 -2.34 3.56
CA THR A 37 -3.89 -0.91 3.77
C THR A 37 -2.54 -0.23 3.60
N ALA A 38 -2.54 1.02 3.13
CA ALA A 38 -1.35 1.84 3.17
C ALA A 38 -1.69 3.23 3.69
N ASN A 39 -0.70 3.87 4.30
CA ASN A 39 -0.74 5.27 4.70
C ASN A 39 0.38 6.00 3.96
N LEU A 40 0.02 6.87 3.03
CA LEU A 40 0.96 7.76 2.35
C LEU A 40 0.95 9.08 3.11
N ARG A 41 2.11 9.46 3.65
CA ARG A 41 2.24 10.62 4.52
C ARG A 41 3.35 11.50 3.97
N GLY A 42 2.99 12.60 3.30
CA GLY A 42 3.89 13.65 2.75
C GLY A 42 5.38 13.44 3.02
N ASN A 43 5.93 14.06 4.07
CA ASN A 43 7.35 13.95 4.42
C ASN A 43 7.73 12.71 5.25
N GLN A 44 6.76 11.88 5.67
CA GLN A 44 7.00 10.70 6.51
C GLN A 44 7.10 9.39 5.70
N GLY A 45 6.80 9.43 4.40
CA GLY A 45 6.89 8.29 3.50
C GLY A 45 5.63 7.42 3.50
N ILE A 46 5.81 6.14 3.20
CA ILE A 46 4.73 5.15 3.07
C ILE A 46 4.79 4.15 4.23
N SER A 47 3.64 3.72 4.73
CA SER A 47 3.54 2.53 5.57
C SER A 47 2.47 1.60 5.02
N ILE A 48 2.83 0.35 4.72
CA ILE A 48 1.94 -0.66 4.15
C ILE A 48 1.71 -1.74 5.20
N HIS A 49 0.45 -2.08 5.44
CA HIS A 49 0.02 -3.12 6.36
C HIS A 49 -0.81 -4.15 5.60
N ILE A 50 -0.63 -5.43 5.97
CA ILE A 50 -1.44 -6.53 5.46
C ILE A 50 -1.99 -7.27 6.67
N ASP A 51 -3.24 -7.00 7.00
CA ASP A 51 -3.94 -7.62 8.11
C ASP A 51 -4.52 -8.96 7.65
N VAL A 52 -3.91 -10.06 8.06
CA VAL A 52 -4.34 -11.40 7.65
C VAL A 52 -5.49 -11.86 8.53
N ALA A 53 -6.68 -12.05 7.93
CA ALA A 53 -7.89 -12.46 8.64
C ALA A 53 -7.90 -13.97 8.92
N ASP A 54 -7.39 -14.79 7.99
CA ASP A 54 -7.21 -16.23 8.14
C ASP A 54 -5.77 -16.62 7.77
N PRO A 55 -4.87 -16.78 8.77
CA PRO A 55 -3.47 -17.09 8.52
C PRO A 55 -3.24 -18.44 7.82
N ALA A 56 -4.06 -19.45 8.11
CA ALA A 56 -3.90 -20.78 7.54
C ALA A 56 -4.31 -20.77 6.06
N LEU A 57 -5.47 -20.17 5.76
CA LEU A 57 -5.98 -20.09 4.39
C LEU A 57 -5.10 -19.16 3.53
N CYS A 58 -4.61 -18.05 4.09
CA CYS A 58 -3.68 -17.15 3.42
C CYS A 58 -2.35 -17.84 3.10
N ALA A 59 -1.77 -18.59 4.04
CA ALA A 59 -0.53 -19.33 3.83
C ALA A 59 -0.68 -20.43 2.76
N ALA A 60 -1.78 -21.18 2.80
CA ALA A 60 -2.07 -22.24 1.82
C ALA A 60 -2.23 -21.69 0.39
N ASN A 61 -2.70 -20.45 0.24
CA ASN A 61 -2.99 -19.82 -1.05
C ASN A 61 -2.02 -18.68 -1.41
N ARG A 62 -0.83 -18.65 -0.78
CA ARG A 62 0.12 -17.55 -0.92
C ARG A 62 0.44 -17.22 -2.38
N ALA A 63 0.66 -18.23 -3.21
CA ALA A 63 0.96 -18.03 -4.63
C ALA A 63 -0.18 -17.34 -5.40
N ALA A 64 -1.44 -17.66 -5.08
CA ALA A 64 -2.61 -17.04 -5.71
C ALA A 64 -2.85 -15.60 -5.22
N LEU A 65 -2.52 -15.31 -3.96
CA LEU A 65 -2.72 -14.01 -3.33
C LEU A 65 -1.59 -13.01 -3.65
N THR A 66 -0.37 -13.51 -3.90
CA THR A 66 0.83 -12.68 -4.13
C THR A 66 0.64 -11.65 -5.24
N PRO A 67 0.11 -11.99 -6.44
CA PRO A 67 -0.10 -11.00 -7.50
C PRO A 67 -1.02 -9.83 -7.08
N ALA A 68 -2.07 -10.11 -6.32
CA ALA A 68 -2.98 -9.08 -5.83
C ALA A 68 -2.31 -8.17 -4.80
N VAL A 69 -1.56 -8.74 -3.86
CA VAL A 69 -0.75 -7.96 -2.89
C VAL A 69 0.27 -7.08 -3.61
N MET A 70 1.01 -7.63 -4.58
CA MET A 70 2.02 -6.88 -5.34
C MET A 70 1.40 -5.80 -6.21
N GLY A 71 0.22 -6.06 -6.81
CA GLY A 71 -0.53 -5.05 -7.55
C GLY A 71 -0.97 -3.87 -6.66
N PHE A 72 -1.43 -4.16 -5.43
CA PHE A 72 -1.73 -3.12 -4.45
C PHE A 72 -0.50 -2.30 -4.09
N ILE A 73 0.62 -2.96 -3.78
CA ILE A 73 1.88 -2.28 -3.46
C ILE A 73 2.33 -1.40 -4.62
N GLY A 74 2.29 -1.91 -5.86
CA GLY A 74 2.61 -1.14 -7.07
C GLY A 74 1.76 0.12 -7.18
N GLY A 75 0.44 -0.01 -7.06
CA GLY A 75 -0.46 1.15 -7.12
C GLY A 75 -0.24 2.16 -5.98
N VAL A 76 0.14 1.70 -4.79
CA VAL A 76 0.54 2.56 -3.66
C VAL A 76 1.82 3.35 -3.98
N LEU A 77 2.80 2.70 -4.63
CA LEU A 77 4.05 3.35 -5.02
C LEU A 77 3.83 4.38 -6.12
N ASP A 78 3.03 4.05 -7.14
CA ASP A 78 2.65 4.98 -8.21
C ASP A 78 1.92 6.20 -7.63
N GLN A 79 1.01 5.96 -6.67
CA GLN A 79 0.30 7.04 -6.00
C GLN A 79 1.23 7.88 -5.12
N ALA A 80 2.22 7.28 -4.47
CA ALA A 80 3.20 8.02 -3.67
C ALA A 80 4.07 8.94 -4.54
N GLU A 81 4.55 8.44 -5.69
CA GLU A 81 5.28 9.23 -6.67
C GLU A 81 4.45 10.42 -7.16
N ALA A 82 3.19 10.18 -7.56
CA ALA A 82 2.27 11.23 -8.01
C ALA A 82 2.00 12.31 -6.95
N ASN A 83 2.14 11.96 -5.67
CA ASN A 83 1.90 12.86 -4.54
C ASN A 83 3.19 13.43 -3.91
N GLY A 84 4.36 13.16 -4.48
CA GLY A 84 5.65 13.62 -3.97
C GLY A 84 6.03 13.01 -2.60
N VAL A 85 5.46 11.85 -2.25
CA VAL A 85 5.75 11.13 -1.01
C VAL A 85 7.03 10.31 -1.22
N PRO A 86 8.05 10.45 -0.36
CA PRO A 86 9.34 9.78 -0.57
C PRO A 86 9.19 8.27 -0.39
N VAL A 87 9.65 7.54 -1.41
CA VAL A 87 9.76 6.09 -1.41
C VAL A 87 11.23 5.72 -1.25
N LYS A 88 11.62 5.22 -0.08
CA LYS A 88 12.98 4.74 0.13
C LYS A 88 13.02 3.24 -0.19
N GLY A 89 13.53 2.89 -1.37
CA GLY A 89 13.87 1.51 -1.68
C GLY A 89 15.03 1.04 -0.82
N ILE A 90 14.93 -0.13 -0.20
CA ILE A 90 16.12 -0.87 0.23
C ILE A 90 16.64 -1.51 -1.05
N ALA A 91 17.58 -0.86 -1.73
CA ALA A 91 18.42 -1.57 -2.68
C ALA A 91 19.23 -2.56 -1.83
N GLY A 92 18.98 -3.86 -2.00
CA GLY A 92 19.81 -4.88 -1.36
C GLY A 92 21.24 -4.70 -1.85
N GLU A 93 22.15 -4.41 -0.93
CA GLU A 93 23.59 -4.59 -1.13
C GLU A 93 23.94 -6.08 -1.07
#